data_AF-A0A822BAE7-F1
#
_entry.id   AF-A0A822BAE7-F1
#
_cell.length_a   1.000
_cell.length_b   1.000
_cell.length_c   1.000
_cell.angle_alpha   90.00
_cell.angle_beta   90.00
_cell.angle_gamma   90.00
#
_symmetry.space_group_name_H-M   'P 1'
#
loop_
_entity.id
_entity.type
_entity.pdbx_description
1 polymer ?
#
loop_
_entity_poly.entity_id
_entity_poly.type
_entity_poly.pdbx_seq_one_letter_code
_entity_poly.pdbx_strand_id
1 'polypeptide(L)'
;MSSSISNVDSSSMLSSTLNTHTNSTNDSTSSPTSYVSLLDSCETPEGRILSFPQRTTLNLSRTLTTLRQWSSKTLKYTRQLFQERLGHVVPTQDIELEQNIQLLRETKRHYENILNEARQMSIYFSGLLQTQRSLGESFSELQRISGSSDDLIDQLVRNSQCQKTLALNGGTLL
;
A
#
# COMPACT_ATOMS: atom_id res chain seq x y z
N MET A 1 56.01 11.32 13.55
CA MET A 1 54.79 10.97 14.30
C MET A 1 54.09 9.91 13.47
N SER A 2 54.54 8.65 13.46
CA SER A 2 54.25 7.60 14.45
C SER A 2 52.83 7.69 15.00
N SER A 3 51.94 6.84 14.50
CA SER A 3 51.38 5.71 15.27
C SER A 3 50.50 4.81 14.40
N SER A 4 50.77 3.51 14.51
CA SER A 4 50.08 2.35 13.96
C SER A 4 48.73 2.08 14.64
N ILE A 5 47.83 1.34 13.96
CA ILE A 5 46.79 0.40 14.47
C ILE A 5 46.35 -0.41 13.23
N SER A 6 46.98 -1.56 12.96
CA SER A 6 46.64 -2.94 13.35
C SER A 6 45.57 -3.61 12.47
N ASN A 7 46.05 -4.56 11.67
CA ASN A 7 45.32 -5.63 10.98
C ASN A 7 44.50 -6.53 11.92
N VAL A 8 43.69 -7.39 11.28
CA VAL A 8 43.29 -8.78 11.58
C VAL A 8 41.77 -8.89 11.65
N ASP A 9 41.04 -9.87 11.11
CA ASP A 9 41.17 -10.90 10.07
C ASP A 9 39.82 -11.68 10.13
N SER A 10 39.55 -12.53 9.14
CA SER A 10 38.71 -13.73 9.24
C SER A 10 37.17 -13.56 9.32
N SER A 11 36.49 -13.96 8.25
CA SER A 11 35.97 -15.34 8.13
C SER A 11 35.02 -15.50 6.95
N SER A 12 35.48 -16.25 5.97
CA SER A 12 34.68 -16.99 5.01
C SER A 12 33.86 -18.07 5.73
N MET A 13 32.58 -18.21 5.38
CA MET A 13 31.77 -19.38 5.74
C MET A 13 30.73 -19.64 4.62
N LEU A 14 31.17 -20.53 3.72
CA LEU A 14 30.48 -21.65 3.08
C LEU A 14 28.94 -21.66 2.95
N SER A 15 28.52 -21.78 1.69
CA SER A 15 27.56 -22.74 1.10
C SER A 15 26.50 -23.41 1.99
N SER A 16 25.23 -23.30 1.56
CA SER A 16 24.37 -24.48 1.37
C SER A 16 23.25 -24.21 0.37
N THR A 17 23.26 -25.01 -0.69
CA THR A 17 22.17 -25.27 -1.64
C THR A 17 21.02 -25.97 -0.93
N LEU A 18 19.77 -25.56 -1.20
CA LEU A 18 18.64 -26.46 -1.32
C LEU A 18 17.51 -25.80 -2.12
N ASN A 19 17.43 -26.21 -3.38
CA ASN A 19 16.22 -26.18 -4.18
C ASN A 19 15.06 -26.78 -3.39
N THR A 20 13.94 -26.06 -3.30
CA THR A 20 12.62 -26.68 -3.50
C THR A 20 11.71 -25.70 -4.22
N HIS A 21 11.50 -25.97 -5.51
CA HIS A 21 10.31 -25.52 -6.21
C HIS A 21 9.08 -25.96 -5.41
N THR A 22 8.24 -25.00 -5.01
CA THR A 22 6.82 -25.27 -4.88
C THR A 22 6.11 -24.32 -5.82
N ASN A 23 5.62 -24.89 -6.92
CA ASN A 23 4.74 -24.20 -7.85
C ASN A 23 3.54 -23.71 -7.07
N SER A 24 3.42 -22.39 -6.97
CA SER A 24 2.19 -21.72 -6.54
C SER A 24 1.19 -21.86 -7.68
N THR A 25 0.45 -22.97 -7.69
CA THR A 25 -0.73 -23.11 -8.53
C THR A 25 -1.86 -22.34 -7.88
N ASN A 26 -2.11 -21.14 -8.43
CA ASN A 26 -3.35 -20.40 -8.31
C ASN A 26 -4.54 -21.35 -8.61
N ASP A 27 -5.20 -21.86 -7.58
CA ASP A 27 -6.39 -22.69 -7.74
C ASP A 27 -7.61 -21.85 -7.37
N SER A 28 -8.27 -21.37 -8.43
CA SER A 28 -9.42 -20.50 -8.38
C SER A 28 -10.51 -21.13 -7.52
N THR A 29 -10.97 -20.38 -6.51
CA THR A 29 -12.14 -20.67 -5.68
C THR A 29 -13.39 -20.79 -6.55
N SER A 30 -13.67 -22.01 -7.01
CA SER A 30 -14.96 -22.36 -7.60
C SER A 30 -15.77 -23.10 -6.55
N SER A 31 -16.63 -22.34 -5.84
CA SER A 31 -17.74 -22.92 -5.09
C SER A 31 -18.70 -23.59 -6.08
N PRO A 32 -19.12 -24.86 -5.89
CA PRO A 32 -20.13 -25.45 -6.74
C PRO A 32 -21.50 -24.97 -6.27
N THR A 33 -21.95 -23.80 -6.76
CA THR A 33 -23.38 -23.44 -6.72
C THR A 33 -24.08 -24.21 -7.84
N SER A 34 -24.39 -25.48 -7.59
CA SER A 34 -25.35 -26.22 -8.39
C SER A 34 -26.39 -26.81 -7.45
N TYR A 35 -27.52 -26.12 -7.35
CA TYR A 35 -28.74 -26.69 -6.77
C TYR A 35 -29.04 -27.98 -7.52
N VAL A 36 -28.88 -29.12 -6.85
CA VAL A 36 -29.38 -30.40 -7.35
C VAL A 36 -30.89 -30.35 -7.16
N SER A 37 -31.61 -30.02 -8.23
CA SER A 37 -33.06 -30.16 -8.30
C SER A 37 -33.40 -31.64 -8.19
N LEU A 38 -33.74 -32.09 -6.98
CA LEU A 38 -34.44 -33.34 -6.78
C LEU A 38 -35.92 -33.07 -6.99
N LEU A 39 -36.53 -33.69 -8.00
CA LEU A 39 -37.81 -34.43 -7.95
C LEU A 39 -38.46 -34.57 -9.34
N ASP A 40 -39.33 -35.58 -9.40
CA ASP A 40 -40.37 -35.91 -10.39
C ASP A 40 -39.93 -36.79 -11.58
N SER A 41 -40.51 -37.97 -11.88
CA SER A 41 -41.72 -38.66 -11.42
C SER A 41 -41.63 -40.16 -11.77
N CYS A 42 -42.40 -41.02 -11.09
CA CYS A 42 -42.62 -42.44 -11.44
C CYS A 42 -43.55 -42.58 -12.66
N GLU A 43 -43.28 -43.55 -13.55
CA GLU A 43 -44.20 -44.66 -13.93
C GLU A 43 -43.68 -45.41 -15.20
N THR A 44 -43.72 -46.75 -15.14
CA THR A 44 -43.52 -47.73 -16.24
C THR A 44 -44.84 -47.97 -16.99
N PRO A 45 -44.95 -48.56 -18.22
CA PRO A 45 -44.14 -49.67 -18.76
C PRO A 45 -43.93 -49.67 -20.30
N GLU A 46 -43.33 -50.76 -20.80
CA GLU A 46 -43.14 -51.18 -22.20
C GLU A 46 -41.88 -50.69 -22.96
N GLY A 47 -40.96 -51.64 -23.14
CA GLY A 47 -40.63 -52.06 -24.50
C GLY A 47 -39.78 -51.13 -25.37
N ARG A 48 -38.72 -50.54 -24.85
CA ARG A 48 -37.61 -50.06 -25.70
C ARG A 48 -36.30 -50.10 -24.92
N ILE A 49 -35.28 -50.76 -25.48
CA ILE A 49 -33.89 -50.59 -25.04
C ILE A 49 -33.54 -49.13 -25.36
N LEU A 50 -33.77 -48.24 -24.40
CA LEU A 50 -33.12 -46.95 -24.36
C LEU A 50 -31.66 -47.26 -24.09
N SER A 51 -30.83 -47.08 -25.12
CA SER A 51 -29.41 -46.87 -24.90
C SER A 51 -29.29 -45.81 -23.80
N PHE A 52 -28.83 -46.27 -22.63
CA PHE A 52 -28.47 -45.37 -21.54
C PHE A 52 -27.63 -44.26 -22.15
N PRO A 53 -27.96 -42.97 -21.93
CA PRO A 53 -27.15 -41.91 -22.45
C PRO A 53 -25.78 -42.03 -21.78
N GLN A 54 -24.82 -42.60 -22.51
CA GLN A 54 -23.42 -42.83 -22.14
C GLN A 54 -22.66 -41.51 -21.81
N ARG A 55 -23.38 -40.38 -21.66
CA ARG A 55 -22.88 -39.04 -21.35
C ARG A 55 -23.10 -38.57 -19.91
N THR A 56 -23.96 -39.22 -19.11
CA THR A 56 -24.20 -38.80 -17.72
C THR A 56 -23.19 -39.40 -16.73
N THR A 57 -22.69 -40.60 -16.99
CA THR A 57 -21.78 -41.34 -16.09
C THR A 57 -20.40 -40.68 -15.97
N LEU A 58 -19.86 -40.12 -17.05
CA LEU A 58 -18.58 -39.40 -17.06
C LEU A 58 -18.66 -38.06 -16.31
N ASN A 59 -19.81 -37.40 -16.36
CA ASN A 59 -20.05 -36.16 -15.62
C ASN A 59 -20.28 -36.44 -14.13
N LEU A 60 -20.94 -37.55 -13.79
CA LEU A 60 -21.12 -37.98 -12.41
C LEU A 60 -19.79 -38.38 -11.74
N SER A 61 -18.91 -39.10 -12.45
CA SER A 61 -17.59 -39.45 -11.90
C SER A 61 -16.72 -38.20 -11.68
N ARG A 62 -16.80 -37.21 -12.58
CA ARG A 62 -16.11 -35.93 -12.44
C ARG A 62 -16.65 -35.11 -11.27
N THR A 63 -17.96 -34.96 -11.16
CA THR A 63 -18.59 -34.22 -10.04
C THR A 63 -18.35 -34.91 -8.70
N LEU A 64 -18.37 -36.25 -8.65
CA LEU A 64 -18.07 -37.01 -7.44
C LEU A 64 -16.60 -36.84 -7.01
N THR A 65 -15.66 -36.83 -7.95
CA THR A 65 -14.25 -36.57 -7.63
C THR A 65 -14.03 -35.13 -7.16
N THR A 66 -14.68 -34.15 -7.79
CA THR A 66 -14.67 -32.76 -7.33
C THR A 66 -15.25 -32.60 -5.93
N LEU A 67 -16.39 -33.23 -5.64
CA LEU A 67 -17.02 -33.22 -4.31
C LEU A 67 -16.10 -33.84 -3.26
N ARG A 68 -15.45 -34.97 -3.58
CA ARG A 68 -14.50 -35.64 -2.69
C ARG A 68 -13.27 -34.78 -2.42
N GLN A 69 -12.78 -34.07 -3.43
CA GLN A 69 -11.62 -33.19 -3.28
C GLN A 69 -11.98 -31.95 -2.45
N TRP A 70 -13.16 -31.37 -2.68
CA TRP A 70 -13.70 -30.29 -1.86
C TRP A 70 -13.91 -30.71 -0.41
N SER A 71 -14.53 -31.87 -0.16
CA SER A 71 -14.79 -32.35 1.21
C SER A 71 -13.48 -32.64 1.95
N SER A 72 -12.47 -33.18 1.26
CA SER A 72 -11.13 -33.37 1.83
C SER A 72 -10.47 -32.04 2.18
N LYS A 73 -10.48 -31.04 1.28
CA LYS A 73 -9.94 -29.69 1.55
C LYS A 73 -10.66 -29.03 2.74
N THR A 74 -11.99 -29.12 2.77
CA THR A 74 -12.84 -28.52 3.82
C THR A 74 -12.59 -29.15 5.19
N LEU A 75 -12.48 -30.48 5.26
CA LEU A 75 -12.17 -31.18 6.50
C LEU A 75 -10.75 -30.85 7.00
N LYS A 76 -9.77 -30.75 6.10
CA LYS A 76 -8.40 -30.32 6.46
C LYS A 76 -8.39 -28.90 7.04
N TYR A 77 -9.05 -27.96 6.39
CA TYR A 77 -9.18 -26.58 6.88
C TYR A 77 -9.87 -26.52 8.25
N THR A 78 -11.00 -27.22 8.40
CA THR A 78 -11.76 -27.26 9.66
C THR A 78 -10.90 -27.82 10.80
N ARG A 79 -10.15 -28.89 10.54
CA ARG A 79 -9.23 -29.49 11.52
C ARG A 79 -8.08 -28.56 11.88
N GLN A 80 -7.51 -27.85 10.90
CA GLN A 80 -6.47 -26.85 11.14
C GLN A 80 -7.00 -25.71 12.01
N LEU A 81 -8.15 -25.14 11.64
CA LEU A 81 -8.82 -24.08 12.40
C LEU A 81 -9.07 -24.51 13.84
N PHE A 82 -9.56 -25.74 14.07
CA PHE A 82 -9.81 -26.24 15.42
C PHE A 82 -8.52 -26.35 16.25
N GLN A 83 -7.44 -26.83 15.64
CA GLN A 83 -6.14 -26.94 16.29
C GLN A 83 -5.53 -25.58 16.61
N GLU A 84 -5.69 -24.59 15.74
CA GLU A 84 -5.25 -23.21 15.98
C GLU A 84 -6.05 -22.57 17.12
N ARG A 85 -7.38 -22.76 17.15
CA ARG A 85 -8.24 -22.21 18.22
C ARG A 85 -7.96 -22.83 19.59
N LEU A 86 -7.58 -24.11 19.62
CA LEU A 86 -7.14 -24.80 20.84
C LEU A 86 -5.67 -24.51 21.20
N GLY A 87 -4.93 -23.79 20.35
CA GLY A 87 -3.52 -23.48 20.57
C GLY A 87 -2.57 -24.67 20.40
N HIS A 88 -3.03 -25.78 19.82
CA HIS A 88 -2.19 -26.95 19.54
C HIS A 88 -1.23 -26.70 18.37
N VAL A 89 -1.58 -25.80 17.46
CA VAL A 89 -0.79 -25.42 16.29
C VAL A 89 -0.75 -23.89 16.20
N VAL A 90 0.36 -23.35 15.70
CA VAL A 90 0.52 -21.91 15.46
C VAL A 90 -0.51 -21.44 14.42
N PRO A 91 -1.11 -20.24 14.58
CA PRO A 91 -2.01 -19.68 13.59
C PRO A 91 -1.37 -19.62 12.20
N THR A 92 -2.13 -19.99 11.18
CA THR A 92 -1.70 -19.78 9.80
C THR A 92 -1.58 -18.27 9.54
N GLN A 93 -0.34 -17.79 9.39
CA GLN A 93 -0.02 -16.39 9.11
C GLN A 93 0.87 -16.30 7.87
N ASP A 94 0.47 -15.46 6.91
CA ASP A 94 1.30 -15.12 5.75
C ASP A 94 2.24 -13.97 6.13
N ILE A 95 3.45 -14.34 6.55
CA ILE A 95 4.44 -13.40 7.09
C ILE A 95 4.88 -12.40 6.03
N GLU A 96 5.02 -12.81 4.76
CA GLU A 96 5.43 -11.92 3.67
C GLU A 96 4.36 -10.87 3.38
N LEU A 97 3.09 -11.30 3.32
CA LEU A 97 1.98 -10.36 3.11
C LEU A 97 1.84 -9.38 4.28
N GLU A 98 1.97 -9.85 5.52
CA GLU A 98 1.93 -8.99 6.70
C GLU A 98 3.08 -7.97 6.72
N GLN A 99 4.28 -8.38 6.31
CA GLN A 99 5.41 -7.45 6.14
C GLN A 99 5.12 -6.39 5.07
N ASN A 100 4.58 -6.79 3.92
CA ASN A 100 4.20 -5.88 2.84
C ASN A 100 3.12 -4.88 3.29
N ILE A 101 2.10 -5.34 4.02
CA ILE A 101 1.07 -4.48 4.61
C ILE A 101 1.69 -3.50 5.59
N GLN A 102 2.62 -3.96 6.44
CA GLN A 102 3.28 -3.10 7.42
C GLN A 102 4.13 -2.02 6.73
N LEU A 103 4.91 -2.37 5.71
CA LEU A 103 5.66 -1.42 4.90
C LEU A 103 4.76 -0.38 4.24
N LEU A 104 3.62 -0.82 3.69
CA LEU A 104 2.64 0.08 3.07
C LEU A 104 2.05 1.05 4.09
N ARG A 105 1.74 0.59 5.31
CA ARG A 105 1.25 1.44 6.40
C ARG A 105 2.28 2.47 6.84
N GLU A 106 3.54 2.08 6.94
CA GLU A 106 4.64 2.99 7.27
C GLU A 106 4.82 4.06 6.18
N THR A 107 4.83 3.63 4.92
CA THR A 107 4.93 4.52 3.76
C THR A 107 3.79 5.52 3.72
N LYS A 108 2.54 5.08 3.95
CA LYS A 108 1.38 5.97 4.08
C LYS A 108 1.58 7.01 5.18
N ARG A 109 2.00 6.58 6.37
CA ARG A 109 2.24 7.49 7.50
C ARG A 109 3.33 8.51 7.18
N HIS A 110 4.39 8.08 6.51
CA HIS A 110 5.48 8.96 6.09
C HIS A 110 4.98 10.06 5.14
N TYR A 111 4.19 9.69 4.13
CA TYR A 111 3.59 10.68 3.21
C TYR A 111 2.57 11.59 3.89
N GLU A 112 1.78 11.08 4.85
CA GLU A 112 0.86 11.91 5.64
C GLU A 112 1.62 12.97 6.46
N ASN A 113 2.75 12.60 7.06
CA ASN A 113 3.60 13.54 7.79
C ASN A 113 4.18 14.62 6.87
N ILE A 114 4.78 14.23 5.74
CA ILE A 114 5.31 15.17 4.74
C ILE A 114 4.21 16.13 4.26
N LEU A 115 3.02 15.61 3.99
CA LEU A 115 1.89 16.44 3.56
C LEU A 115 1.48 17.44 4.65
N ASN A 116 1.48 17.02 5.91
CA ASN A 116 1.19 17.92 7.03
C ASN A 116 2.26 19.02 7.19
N GLU A 117 3.53 18.67 7.06
CA GLU A 117 4.64 19.63 7.08
C GLU A 117 4.55 20.60 5.90
N ALA A 118 4.26 20.12 4.69
CA ALA A 118 4.07 20.97 3.52
C ALA A 118 2.89 21.95 3.68
N ARG A 119 1.79 21.50 4.29
CA ARG A 119 0.65 22.38 4.63
C ARG A 119 1.06 23.45 5.64
N GLN A 120 1.80 23.09 6.69
CA GLN A 120 2.33 24.06 7.65
C GLN A 120 3.26 25.06 6.95
N MET A 121 4.13 24.59 6.06
CA MET A 121 5.01 25.45 5.27
C MET A 121 4.20 26.44 4.43
N SER A 122 3.11 26.02 3.79
CA SER A 122 2.21 26.92 3.06
C SER A 122 1.61 28.00 3.95
N ILE A 123 1.18 27.65 5.17
CA ILE A 123 0.67 28.60 6.17
C ILE A 123 1.76 29.60 6.57
N TYR A 124 2.95 29.12 6.92
CA TYR A 124 4.08 29.99 7.28
C TYR A 124 4.49 30.90 6.13
N PHE A 125 4.50 30.36 4.91
CA PHE A 125 4.84 31.11 3.72
C PHE A 125 3.81 32.23 3.46
N SER A 126 2.50 31.95 3.60
CA SER A 126 1.46 32.98 3.53
C SER A 126 1.68 34.11 4.55
N GLY A 127 2.01 33.78 5.80
CA GLY A 127 2.36 34.76 6.84
C GLY A 127 3.63 35.57 6.51
N LEU A 128 4.63 34.93 5.89
CA LEU A 128 5.84 35.60 5.42
C LEU A 128 5.53 36.60 4.29
N LEU A 129 4.66 36.24 3.34
CA LEU A 129 4.21 37.17 2.29
C LEU A 129 3.46 38.38 2.86
N GLN A 130 2.61 38.16 3.88
CA GLN A 130 1.96 39.26 4.58
C GLN A 130 2.98 40.20 5.24
N THR A 131 4.01 39.63 5.87
CA THR A 131 5.09 40.41 6.49
C THR A 131 5.88 41.20 5.44
N GLN A 132 6.18 40.61 4.28
CA GLN A 132 6.86 41.31 3.18
C GLN A 132 6.06 42.50 2.65
N ARG A 133 4.73 42.37 2.52
CA ARG A 133 3.86 43.50 2.13
C ARG A 133 3.91 44.62 3.16
N SER A 134 3.74 44.29 4.44
CA SER A 134 3.81 45.26 5.54
C SER A 134 5.17 45.96 5.63
N LEU A 135 6.26 45.23 5.40
CA LEU A 135 7.61 45.81 5.36
C LEU A 135 7.79 46.73 4.16
N GLY A 136 7.27 46.35 2.99
CA GLY A 136 7.26 47.19 1.80
C GLY A 136 6.49 48.51 2.01
N GLU A 137 5.35 48.46 2.70
CA GLU A 137 4.58 49.65 3.10
C GLU A 137 5.34 50.52 4.10
N SER A 138 5.96 49.90 5.11
CA SER A 138 6.78 50.60 6.12
C SER A 138 7.97 51.32 5.48
N PHE A 139 8.64 50.72 4.50
CA PHE A 139 9.71 51.38 3.75
C PHE A 139 9.21 52.55 2.89
N SER A 140 8.02 52.41 2.27
CA SER A 140 7.40 53.54 1.54
C SER A 140 7.03 54.70 2.48
N GLU A 141 6.61 54.41 3.71
CA GLU A 141 6.29 55.44 4.71
C GLU A 141 7.55 56.13 5.26
N LEU A 142 8.61 55.37 5.56
CA LEU A 142 9.90 55.94 5.97
C LEU A 142 10.49 56.84 4.88
N GLN A 143 10.40 56.43 3.62
CA GLN A 143 10.81 57.24 2.48
C GLN A 143 10.10 58.61 2.48
N ARG A 144 8.78 58.63 2.71
CA ARG A 144 7.97 59.85 2.74
C ARG A 144 8.40 60.81 3.84
N ILE A 145 8.85 60.29 4.99
CA ILE A 145 9.23 61.08 6.16
C ILE A 145 10.68 61.59 6.06
N SER A 146 11.56 60.89 5.34
CA SER A 146 13.02 61.12 5.42
C SER A 146 13.52 62.38 4.69
N GLY A 147 12.71 63.02 3.85
CA GLY A 147 12.74 64.44 3.43
C GLY A 147 14.01 65.12 2.89
N SER A 148 15.21 64.53 2.97
CA SER A 148 16.47 65.27 2.71
C SER A 148 17.71 64.43 2.37
N SER A 149 17.67 63.09 2.48
CA SER A 149 18.84 62.24 2.24
C SER A 149 18.63 61.39 0.99
N ASP A 150 19.08 61.88 -0.17
CA ASP A 150 18.84 61.25 -1.49
C ASP A 150 19.32 59.78 -1.54
N ASP A 151 20.54 59.48 -1.06
CA ASP A 151 21.09 58.12 -1.13
C ASP A 151 20.33 57.08 -0.30
N LEU A 152 19.71 57.50 0.82
CA LEU A 152 18.94 56.63 1.71
C LEU A 152 17.53 56.40 1.13
N ILE A 153 16.95 57.43 0.54
CA ILE A 153 15.65 57.37 -0.13
C ILE A 153 15.71 56.38 -1.29
N ASP A 154 16.76 56.42 -2.11
CA ASP A 154 16.96 55.50 -3.23
C ASP A 154 17.07 54.03 -2.76
N GLN A 155 17.74 53.79 -1.63
CA GLN A 155 17.83 52.45 -1.03
C GLN A 155 16.48 51.97 -0.50
N LEU A 156 15.71 52.85 0.16
CA LEU A 156 14.38 52.53 0.67
C LEU A 156 13.39 52.26 -0.46
N VAL A 157 13.46 53.01 -1.57
CA VAL A 157 12.68 52.76 -2.78
C VAL A 157 12.98 51.37 -3.31
N ARG A 158 14.27 51.05 -3.52
CA ARG A 158 14.70 49.75 -4.03
C ARG A 158 14.27 48.60 -3.13
N ASN A 159 14.40 48.76 -1.81
CA ASN A 159 13.99 47.75 -0.83
C ASN A 159 12.46 47.58 -0.80
N SER A 160 11.69 48.67 -0.85
CA SER A 160 10.23 48.60 -0.90
C SER A 160 9.73 47.87 -2.16
N GLN A 161 10.34 48.15 -3.31
CA GLN A 161 9.99 47.51 -4.58
C GLN A 161 10.39 46.04 -4.59
N CYS A 162 11.56 45.71 -4.03
CA CYS A 162 12.00 44.33 -3.85
C CYS A 162 11.00 43.54 -3.01
N GLN A 163 10.59 44.05 -1.85
CA GLN A 163 9.64 43.35 -0.97
C GLN A 163 8.25 43.18 -1.60
N LYS A 164 7.75 44.18 -2.33
CA LYS A 164 6.48 44.07 -3.07
C LYS A 164 6.57 43.02 -4.18
N THR A 165 7.68 42.99 -4.91
CA THR A 165 7.92 42.01 -5.99
C THR A 165 8.03 40.60 -5.43
N LEU A 166 8.74 40.43 -4.31
CA LEU A 166 8.89 39.13 -3.65
C LEU A 166 7.55 38.61 -3.11
N ALA A 167 6.73 39.50 -2.52
CA ALA A 167 5.40 39.15 -2.05
C ALA A 167 4.42 38.81 -3.19
N LEU A 168 4.56 39.44 -4.36
CA LEU A 168 3.78 39.12 -5.57
C LEU A 168 4.17 37.76 -6.13
N ASN A 169 5.46 37.54 -6.38
CA ASN A 169 5.96 36.27 -6.91
C ASN A 169 5.69 35.11 -5.96
N GLY A 170 5.81 35.34 -4.66
CA GLY A 170 5.45 34.35 -3.65
C GLY A 170 3.95 34.06 -3.60
N GLY A 171 3.09 35.03 -3.90
CA GLY A 171 1.65 34.79 -4.05
C GLY A 171 1.32 33.84 -5.21
N THR A 172 2.12 33.83 -6.27
CA THR A 172 1.98 32.90 -7.41
C THR A 172 2.41 31.47 -7.07
N LEU A 173 3.25 31.30 -6.04
CA LEU A 173 3.77 30.00 -5.60
C LEU A 173 2.83 29.26 -4.63
N LEU A 174 1.80 29.94 -4.12
CA LEU A 174 0.75 29.39 -3.26
C LEU A 174 -0.51 29.04 -4.07
#